data_AF-A0A5B9QRZ8-F1
#
_entry.id   AF-A0A5B9QRZ8-F1
#
_cell.length_a   1.000
_cell.length_b   1.000
_cell.length_c   1.000
_cell.angle_alpha   90.00
_cell.angle_beta   90.00
_cell.angle_gamma   90.00
#
_symmetry.space_group_name_H-M   'P 1'
#
loop_
_entity.id
_entity.type
_entity.pdbx_description
1 polymer ?
#
loop_
_entity_poly.entity_id
_entity_poly.type
_entity_poly.pdbx_seq_one_letter_code
_entity_poly.pdbx_strand_id
1 'polypeptide(L)' 'MAFSRHELENLLRLVTLTKDVELNCEECLALVAEFAEQHLAGKSIRAGLQAVEEHLAVCDECREEYEALQQTLAEIDGDL' A
#
# COMPACT_ATOMS: atom_id res chain seq x y z
N MET A 1 -12.91 4.88 -30.79
CA MET A 1 -13.50 4.22 -29.61
C MET A 1 -13.77 5.30 -28.58
N ALA A 2 -14.97 5.36 -28.00
CA ALA A 2 -15.32 6.33 -26.97
C ALA A 2 -15.43 5.58 -25.64
N PHE A 3 -14.80 6.11 -24.59
CA PHE A 3 -14.96 5.57 -23.24
C PHE A 3 -16.37 5.86 -22.72
N SER A 4 -16.93 4.89 -22.00
CA SER A 4 -18.14 5.07 -21.23
C SER A 4 -17.93 6.04 -20.08
N ARG A 5 -19.02 6.57 -19.53
CA ARG A 5 -18.98 7.45 -18.35
C ARG A 5 -18.26 6.79 -17.16
N HIS A 6 -18.51 5.50 -16.94
CA HIS A 6 -17.92 4.76 -15.83
C HIS A 6 -16.40 4.60 -16.01
N GLU A 7 -15.94 4.29 -17.22
CA GLU A 7 -14.50 4.22 -17.51
C GLU A 7 -13.81 5.57 -17.34
N LEU A 8 -14.47 6.67 -17.72
CA LEU A 8 -13.97 8.02 -17.50
C LEU A 8 -13.91 8.39 -16.00
N GLU A 9 -14.91 8.01 -15.21
CA GLU A 9 -14.92 8.24 -13.76
C GLU A 9 -13.79 7.46 -13.07
N ASN A 10 -13.56 6.21 -13.47
CA ASN A 10 -12.43 5.42 -12.95
C ASN A 10 -11.08 6.02 -13.35
N LEU A 11 -10.90 6.44 -14.61
CA LEU A 11 -9.67 7.09 -15.05
C LEU A 11 -9.41 8.39 -14.29
N LEU A 12 -10.43 9.24 -14.11
CA LEU A 12 -10.31 10.46 -13.33
C LEU A 12 -9.95 10.17 -11.87
N ARG A 13 -10.59 9.16 -11.25
CA ARG A 13 -10.22 8.71 -9.90
C ARG A 13 -8.75 8.30 -9.82
N LEU A 14 -8.27 7.49 -10.76
CA LEU A 14 -6.87 7.06 -10.80
C LEU A 14 -5.90 8.25 -10.94
N VAL A 15 -6.22 9.22 -11.80
CA VAL A 15 -5.41 10.45 -11.94
C VAL A 15 -5.39 11.25 -10.64
N THR A 16 -6.51 11.36 -9.91
CA THR A 16 -6.53 12.08 -8.62
C THR A 16 -5.75 11.40 -7.50
N LEU A 17 -5.41 10.12 -7.66
CA LEU A 17 -4.58 9.39 -6.71
C LEU A 17 -3.09 9.60 -6.97
N THR A 18 -2.72 10.22 -8.11
CA THR A 18 -1.32 10.49 -8.42
C THR A 18 -0.76 11.67 -7.62
N LYS A 19 0.53 11.62 -7.26
CA LYS A 19 1.25 12.65 -6.51
C LYS A 19 2.57 13.00 -7.19
N ASP A 20 3.08 14.21 -6.91
CA ASP A 20 4.38 14.65 -7.43
C ASP A 20 5.54 13.77 -6.93
N VAL A 21 5.37 13.12 -5.77
CA VAL A 21 6.31 12.16 -5.21
C VAL A 21 5.54 10.90 -4.82
N GLU A 22 5.78 9.83 -5.55
CA GLU A 22 5.22 8.50 -5.33
C GLU A 22 6.35 7.52 -5.04
N LEU A 23 6.09 6.55 -4.16
CA LEU A 23 6.98 5.39 -4.05
C LEU A 23 6.79 4.53 -5.28
N ASN A 24 7.88 4.06 -5.86
CA ASN A 24 7.83 2.92 -6.75
C ASN A 24 7.74 1.60 -5.96
N CYS A 25 7.53 0.47 -6.64
CA CYS A 25 7.39 -0.83 -5.99
C CYS A 25 8.62 -1.21 -5.15
N GLU A 26 9.84 -0.93 -5.62
CA GLU A 26 11.08 -1.24 -4.88
C GLU A 26 11.19 -0.42 -3.59
N GLU A 27 10.87 0.88 -3.66
CA GLU A 27 10.88 1.78 -2.50
C GLU A 27 9.77 1.40 -1.50
N CYS A 28 8.60 0.98 -1.99
CA CYS A 28 7.52 0.46 -1.17
C CYS A 28 7.96 -0.80 -0.41
N LEU A 29 8.49 -1.80 -1.11
CA LEU A 29 8.96 -3.05 -0.51
C LEU A 29 10.14 -2.85 0.46
N ALA A 30 10.98 -1.83 0.25
CA ALA A 30 12.05 -1.49 1.20
C ALA A 30 11.51 -0.98 2.55
N LEU A 31 10.29 -0.43 2.58
CA LEU A 31 9.66 0.14 3.77
C LEU A 31 8.51 -0.71 4.34
N VAL A 32 8.05 -1.73 3.60
CA VAL A 32 6.84 -2.52 3.92
C VAL A 32 6.95 -3.28 5.24
N ALA A 33 8.14 -3.73 5.61
CA ALA A 33 8.37 -4.40 6.89
C ALA A 33 8.19 -3.46 8.08
N GLU A 34 8.78 -2.26 8.01
CA GLU A 34 8.62 -1.23 9.04
C GLU A 34 7.16 -0.76 9.13
N PHE A 35 6.48 -0.66 7.97
CA PHE A 35 5.05 -0.38 7.91
C PHE A 35 4.23 -1.45 8.66
N ALA A 36 4.45 -2.73 8.35
CA ALA A 36 3.74 -3.85 8.95
C ALA A 36 3.91 -3.89 10.47
N GLU A 37 5.12 -3.72 10.98
CA GLU A 37 5.41 -3.71 12.41
C GLU A 37 4.72 -2.55 13.14
N GLN A 38 4.75 -1.33 12.57
CA GLN A 38 4.09 -0.17 13.18
C GLN A 38 2.57 -0.32 13.15
N HIS A 39 2.03 -0.86 12.06
CA HIS A 39 0.60 -1.13 11.90
C HIS A 39 0.11 -2.20 12.90
N LEU A 40 0.84 -3.32 13.05
CA LEU A 40 0.54 -4.37 14.04
C LEU A 40 0.66 -3.85 15.48
N ALA A 41 1.64 -2.99 15.76
CA ALA A 41 1.81 -2.39 17.08
C ALA A 41 0.79 -1.28 17.41
N GLY A 42 -0.13 -0.96 16.50
CA GLY A 42 -1.12 0.12 16.67
C GLY A 42 -0.50 1.50 16.86
N LYS A 43 0.74 1.70 16.38
CA LYS A 43 1.49 2.96 16.52
C LYS A 43 1.07 3.93 15.42
N SER A 44 1.15 5.23 15.72
CA SER A 44 0.93 6.26 14.71
C SER A 44 1.94 6.11 13.57
N ILE A 45 1.43 5.93 12.36
CA ILE A 45 2.23 5.80 11.14
C ILE A 45 2.93 7.14 10.87
N ARG A 46 4.27 7.12 10.74
CA ARG A 46 5.05 8.32 10.37
C ARG A 46 4.73 8.76 8.94
N ALA A 47 4.90 10.04 8.62
CA ALA A 47 4.57 10.59 7.29
C ALA A 47 5.22 9.83 6.12
N GLY A 48 6.45 9.32 6.27
CA GLY A 48 7.13 8.52 5.23
C GLY A 48 6.49 7.14 4.97
N LEU A 49 5.72 6.62 5.94
CA LEU A 49 5.00 5.36 5.82
C LEU A 49 3.56 5.55 5.29
N GLN A 50 3.04 6.76 5.32
CA GLN A 50 1.76 7.08 4.68
C GLN A 50 1.85 6.89 3.15
N ALA A 51 3.00 7.15 2.55
CA ALA A 51 3.23 6.88 1.12
C ALA A 51 3.21 5.38 0.78
N VAL A 52 3.54 4.50 1.74
CA VAL A 52 3.43 3.05 1.57
C VAL A 52 1.95 2.65 1.53
N GLU A 53 1.14 3.15 2.47
CA GLU A 53 -0.32 2.91 2.47
C GLU A 53 -0.98 3.35 1.16
N GLU A 54 -0.58 4.52 0.65
CA GLU A 54 -1.07 5.05 -0.63
C GLU A 54 -0.68 4.15 -1.82
N HIS A 55 0.57 3.66 -1.86
CA HIS A 55 1.02 2.76 -2.91
C HIS A 55 0.27 1.41 -2.87
N LEU A 56 0.08 0.83 -1.68
CA LEU A 56 -0.67 -0.43 -1.49
C LEU A 56 -2.15 -0.31 -1.90
N ALA A 57 -2.72 0.89 -1.83
CA ALA A 57 -4.09 1.16 -2.29
C ALA A 57 -4.25 1.16 -3.83
N VAL A 58 -3.14 1.26 -4.57
CA VAL A 58 -3.13 1.36 -6.04
C VAL A 58 -2.45 0.16 -6.70
N CYS A 59 -1.41 -0.40 -6.09
CA CYS A 59 -0.60 -1.49 -6.64
C CYS A 59 -1.02 -2.84 -6.03
N ASP A 60 -1.63 -3.70 -6.86
CA ASP A 60 -2.09 -5.02 -6.43
C ASP A 60 -0.93 -5.94 -6.01
N GLU A 61 0.18 -5.92 -6.75
CA GLU A 61 1.37 -6.73 -6.45
C GLU A 61 1.95 -6.41 -5.07
N CYS A 62 2.18 -5.12 -4.79
CA CYS A 62 2.73 -4.72 -3.48
C CYS A 62 1.76 -5.03 -2.34
N ARG A 63 0.44 -4.97 -2.59
CA ARG A 63 -0.58 -5.34 -1.59
C ARG A 63 -0.54 -6.83 -1.27
N GLU A 64 -0.44 -7.69 -2.27
CA GLU A 64 -0.33 -9.14 -2.07
C GLU A 64 0.90 -9.50 -1.22
N GLU A 65 2.06 -8.89 -1.51
CA GLU A 65 3.29 -9.07 -0.73
C GLU A 65 3.13 -8.59 0.73
N TYR A 66 2.45 -7.47 0.94
CA TYR A 66 2.16 -6.95 2.28
C TYR A 66 1.22 -7.86 3.08
N GLU A 67 0.18 -8.40 2.44
CA GLU A 67 -0.74 -9.35 3.07
C GLU A 67 -0.04 -10.65 3.47
N ALA A 68 0.83 -11.19 2.59
CA ALA A 68 1.65 -12.37 2.89
C ALA A 68 2.61 -12.13 4.07
N LEU A 69 3.22 -10.95 4.13
CA LEU A 69 4.06 -10.55 5.24
C LEU A 69 3.26 -10.46 6.55
N GLN A 70 2.09 -9.81 6.55
CA GLN A 70 1.24 -9.72 7.74
C GLN A 70 0.80 -11.09 8.25
N GLN A 71 0.43 -12.00 7.35
CA GLN A 71 0.07 -13.36 7.73
C GLN A 71 1.23 -14.04 8.46
N THR A 72 2.43 -13.96 7.89
CA THR A 72 3.63 -14.56 8.48
C THR A 72 3.95 -13.95 9.86
N LEU A 73 3.84 -12.62 9.99
CA LEU A 73 4.08 -11.94 11.27
C LEU A 73 3.04 -12.34 12.33
N ALA A 74 1.77 -12.46 11.96
CA ALA A 74 0.71 -12.88 12.86
C ALA A 74 0.89 -14.34 13.34
N GLU A 75 1.36 -15.22 12.46
CA GLU A 75 1.71 -16.60 12.83
C GLU A 75 2.87 -16.65 13.83
N ILE A 76 3.89 -15.80 13.65
CA ILE A 76 5.05 -15.72 14.57
C ILE A 76 4.65 -15.12 15.93
N ASP A 77 3.83 -14.06 15.96
CA ASP A 77 3.40 -13.41 17.20
C ASP A 77 2.41 -14.28 18.01
N GLY A 78 1.66 -15.17 17.35
CA GLY A 78 0.71 -16.08 17.99
C GLY A 78 1.33 -17.33 18.64
N ASP A 79 2.58 -17.65 18.34
CA ASP A 79 3.33 -18.81 18.84
C ASP A 79 4.25 -18.48 20.06
N LEU A 80 4.09 -17.28 20.66
CA LEU A 80 4.73 -16.84 21.92
C LEU A 80 3.75 -16.86 23.10
#